data_AF-A0A7C6Z1I0-F1
#
_entry.id   AF-A0A7C6Z1I0-F1
#
_cell.length_a   1.000
_cell.length_b   1.000
_cell.length_c   1.000
_cell.angle_alpha   90.00
_cell.angle_beta   90.00
_cell.angle_gamma   90.00
#
_symmetry.space_group_name_H-M   'P 1'
#
loop_
_entity.id
_entity.type
_entity.pdbx_description
1 polymer ?
#
loop_
_entity_poly.entity_id
_entity_poly.type
_entity_poly.pdbx_seq_one_letter_code
_entity_poly.pdbx_strand_id
1 'polypeptide(L)'
;KYFRTIIWYGLTPFPLHIIRDGEEERCIEQTVQALLITYSLFLQFNDDSVADNDVTVDNDAAANDSTVNNGNLNSDSNSISDIDLWENIYDPTTFYVGNTDDLNVYHYKDLIIKVYGEDPVPDNFMQEDKINQIYKEAEKLPEPKIKQKWISERSPVGKQFRFMGQRYIPDSEILQELVAPPERAMPKGLDVMGVLGSDRAYDILINKYQENKVWPGYPEKFSQLKDKFSKIPADEWRSNMYYGWLWVLKSIISPFKEGFPSFMLNEAWVDKSLDTALGSWAQLRHDTILYGKQSGAECGGPDYPLVKSYVEPNVEVYDRLLWLTKYSRLNLSNKGILSKDMEFRMGNFEELLEFLKECSIKELRNEELTDSEYYRLFDYGAKLETLTSNLADEWLRWFEITSETDKNMAVIADVHTVPGEYLEVGVGPAHHIYVVVPIGGKLYLARGAVFSYYEFISKNRLTDEEWQKMLKENKQPPQPEWMKNYMDGPKEELPVPKEPFISPC
;
A
#
# COMPACT_ATOMS: atom_id res chain seq x y z
N LYS A 1 -3.51 8.30 -20.21
CA LYS A 1 -2.52 7.75 -21.19
C LYS A 1 -1.09 7.96 -20.70
N TYR A 2 -0.68 9.18 -20.34
CA TYR A 2 0.63 9.51 -19.77
C TYR A 2 0.97 8.77 -18.46
N PHE A 3 0.02 8.65 -17.53
CA PHE A 3 0.23 7.92 -16.26
C PHE A 3 0.60 6.44 -16.44
N ARG A 4 -0.04 5.73 -17.38
CA ARG A 4 0.32 4.34 -17.72
C ARG A 4 1.73 4.25 -18.29
N THR A 5 2.16 5.22 -19.10
CA THR A 5 3.52 5.29 -19.65
C THR A 5 4.56 5.52 -18.55
N ILE A 6 4.27 6.37 -17.55
CA ILE A 6 5.15 6.64 -16.40
C ILE A 6 5.35 5.38 -15.54
N ILE A 7 4.28 4.58 -15.35
CA ILE A 7 4.36 3.28 -14.65
C ILE A 7 5.30 2.31 -15.38
N TRP A 8 5.24 2.26 -16.72
CA TRP A 8 6.18 1.44 -17.51
C TRP A 8 7.64 1.86 -17.30
N TYR A 9 7.93 3.16 -17.19
CA TYR A 9 9.28 3.65 -16.87
C TYR A 9 9.76 3.29 -15.46
N GLY A 10 8.86 2.89 -14.55
CA GLY A 10 9.23 2.30 -13.26
C GLY A 10 9.66 0.84 -13.33
N LEU A 11 9.19 0.11 -14.34
CA LEU A 11 9.48 -1.31 -14.52
C LEU A 11 10.74 -1.58 -15.36
N THR A 12 11.25 -0.58 -16.09
CA THR A 12 12.47 -0.70 -16.91
C THR A 12 13.73 -0.41 -16.10
N PRO A 13 14.55 -1.43 -15.76
CA PRO A 13 15.83 -1.21 -15.10
C PRO A 13 16.90 -0.75 -16.09
N PHE A 14 17.77 0.14 -15.62
CA PHE A 14 19.05 0.46 -16.24
C PHE A 14 20.16 -0.02 -15.30
N PRO A 15 20.54 -1.32 -15.37
CA PRO A 15 21.53 -1.88 -14.47
C PRO A 15 22.92 -1.28 -14.71
N LEU A 16 23.73 -1.17 -13.65
CA LEU A 16 25.16 -0.88 -13.80
C LEU A 16 25.90 -2.14 -14.29
N HIS A 17 25.51 -3.32 -13.80
CA HIS A 17 26.10 -4.60 -14.16
C HIS A 17 25.04 -5.66 -14.44
N ILE A 18 25.39 -6.62 -15.31
CA ILE A 18 24.63 -7.85 -15.54
C ILE A 18 25.52 -9.05 -15.30
N ILE A 19 24.92 -10.17 -14.91
CA ILE A 19 25.64 -11.45 -14.92
C ILE A 19 25.47 -12.04 -16.32
N ARG A 20 26.59 -12.45 -16.92
CA ARG A 20 26.63 -13.18 -18.19
C ARG A 20 27.64 -14.30 -18.09
N ASP A 21 27.21 -15.53 -18.36
CA ASP A 21 28.04 -16.74 -18.25
C ASP A 21 28.74 -16.90 -16.87
N GLY A 22 28.13 -16.36 -15.81
CA GLY A 22 28.65 -16.39 -14.44
C GLY A 22 29.63 -15.27 -14.09
N GLU A 23 29.95 -14.38 -15.03
CA GLU A 23 30.81 -13.21 -14.82
C GLU A 23 29.99 -11.90 -14.80
N GLU A 24 30.44 -10.92 -14.01
CA GLU A 24 29.82 -9.60 -13.92
C GLU A 24 30.35 -8.70 -15.05
N GLU A 25 29.46 -8.27 -15.95
CA GLU A 25 29.76 -7.40 -17.09
C GLU A 25 29.16 -6.01 -16.88
N ARG A 26 29.91 -4.95 -17.22
CA ARG A 26 29.46 -3.56 -17.13
C ARG A 26 28.47 -3.20 -18.25
N CYS A 27 27.31 -2.69 -17.88
CA CYS A 27 26.28 -2.18 -18.79
C CYS A 27 26.47 -0.69 -19.14
N ILE A 28 27.49 -0.38 -19.94
CA ILE A 28 27.85 1.01 -20.27
C ILE A 28 26.70 1.75 -20.98
N GLU A 29 26.05 1.11 -21.95
CA GLU A 29 24.97 1.73 -22.72
C GLU A 29 23.79 2.14 -21.82
N GLN A 30 23.33 1.25 -20.95
CA GLN A 30 22.23 1.52 -20.02
C GLN A 30 22.64 2.57 -18.98
N THR A 31 23.89 2.56 -18.53
CA THR A 31 24.43 3.59 -17.63
C THR A 31 24.36 4.96 -18.27
N VAL A 32 24.77 5.09 -19.54
CA VAL A 32 24.71 6.36 -20.27
C VAL A 32 23.28 6.80 -20.54
N GLN A 33 22.37 5.88 -20.84
CA GLN A 33 20.93 6.20 -20.95
C GLN A 33 20.38 6.79 -19.64
N ALA A 34 20.71 6.20 -18.49
CA ALA A 34 20.31 6.72 -17.18
C ALA A 34 20.91 8.11 -16.88
N LEU A 35 22.16 8.35 -17.27
CA LEU A 35 22.80 9.68 -17.17
C LEU A 35 22.08 10.70 -18.05
N LEU A 36 21.73 10.36 -19.29
CA LEU A 36 21.00 11.25 -20.20
C LEU A 36 19.59 11.58 -19.72
N ILE A 37 18.85 10.58 -19.23
CA ILE A 37 17.52 10.79 -18.62
C ILE A 37 17.64 11.77 -17.46
N THR A 38 18.60 11.53 -16.57
CA THR A 38 18.82 12.40 -15.40
C THR A 38 19.22 13.80 -15.83
N TYR A 39 20.18 13.93 -16.75
CA TYR A 39 20.60 15.22 -17.30
C TYR A 39 19.42 16.01 -17.85
N SER A 40 18.55 15.38 -18.66
CA SER A 40 17.39 16.06 -19.25
C SER A 40 16.40 16.64 -18.23
N LEU A 41 16.21 16.00 -17.07
CA LEU A 41 15.32 16.51 -16.02
C LEU A 41 15.88 17.74 -15.30
N PHE A 42 17.21 17.83 -15.18
CA PHE A 42 17.89 18.88 -14.45
C PHE A 42 18.42 19.99 -15.36
N LEU A 43 18.13 19.95 -16.66
CA LEU A 43 18.41 21.04 -17.58
C LEU A 43 17.62 22.28 -17.15
N GLN A 44 18.34 23.31 -16.68
CA GLN A 44 17.78 24.65 -16.64
C GLN A 44 17.77 25.21 -18.07
N PHE A 45 16.66 25.84 -18.45
CA PHE A 45 16.50 26.65 -19.66
C PHE A 45 17.58 27.75 -19.69
N ASN A 46 18.76 27.43 -20.21
CA ASN A 46 19.82 28.40 -20.51
C ASN A 46 19.72 28.96 -21.94
N ASP A 47 18.55 28.86 -22.58
CA ASP A 47 18.36 29.30 -23.97
C ASP A 47 17.61 30.64 -24.04
N ASP A 48 18.20 31.67 -23.42
CA ASP A 48 17.89 33.09 -23.69
C ASP A 48 18.99 33.76 -24.55
N SER A 49 19.86 32.97 -25.21
CA SER A 49 21.02 33.51 -25.94
C SER A 49 21.11 33.14 -27.42
N VAL A 50 19.98 33.00 -28.13
CA VAL A 50 19.98 33.19 -29.59
C VAL A 50 19.56 34.64 -29.87
N ALA A 51 20.51 35.55 -29.63
CA ALA A 51 20.42 36.93 -30.08
C ALA A 51 20.28 36.94 -31.61
N ASP A 52 19.31 37.74 -32.07
CA ASP A 52 19.04 38.09 -33.46
C ASP A 52 20.31 38.24 -34.29
N ASN A 53 20.46 37.38 -35.30
CA ASN A 53 21.33 37.70 -36.43
C ASN A 53 20.58 38.68 -37.33
N ASP A 54 20.94 39.94 -37.13
CA ASP A 54 20.67 41.12 -37.93
C ASP A 54 20.80 40.81 -39.45
N VAL A 55 19.69 40.92 -40.18
CA VAL A 55 19.69 41.06 -41.64
C VAL A 55 18.88 42.30 -41.98
N THR A 56 19.62 43.40 -42.15
CA THR A 56 19.15 44.66 -42.72
C THR A 56 18.65 44.44 -44.14
N VAL A 57 17.38 44.79 -44.41
CA VAL A 57 16.94 45.24 -45.73
C VAL A 57 15.92 46.37 -45.54
N ASP A 58 16.32 47.57 -45.99
CA ASP A 58 15.49 48.77 -46.13
C ASP A 58 14.26 48.52 -47.03
N ASN A 59 13.12 49.13 -46.69
CA ASN A 59 12.35 49.97 -47.62
C ASN A 59 11.14 50.63 -46.94
N ASP A 60 11.30 51.93 -46.70
CA ASP A 60 10.39 53.05 -46.94
C ASP A 60 8.84 52.88 -46.98
N ALA A 61 8.25 53.71 -46.11
CA ALA A 61 7.16 54.67 -46.38
C ALA A 61 5.67 54.28 -46.24
N ALA A 62 5.04 55.08 -45.36
CA ALA A 62 3.72 55.73 -45.47
C ALA A 62 2.60 55.29 -44.49
N ALA A 63 2.65 55.92 -43.32
CA ALA A 63 1.61 56.71 -42.64
C ALA A 63 0.11 56.32 -42.68
N ASN A 64 -0.46 56.37 -41.45
CA ASN A 64 -1.85 56.63 -41.02
C ASN A 64 -2.80 55.42 -41.05
N ASP A 65 -3.60 55.09 -40.03
CA ASP A 65 -4.05 55.70 -38.76
C ASP A 65 -4.89 54.57 -38.10
N SER A 66 -4.72 54.13 -36.85
CA SER A 66 -5.40 54.69 -35.68
C SER A 66 -5.39 53.67 -34.52
N THR A 67 -5.30 54.19 -33.29
CA THR A 67 -5.57 53.55 -31.99
C THR A 67 -4.54 52.58 -31.40
N VAL A 68 -3.53 53.19 -30.78
CA VAL A 68 -2.84 52.68 -29.59
C VAL A 68 -3.84 52.60 -28.43
N ASN A 69 -3.97 51.43 -27.83
CA ASN A 69 -4.26 51.34 -26.40
C ASN A 69 -3.29 50.32 -25.79
N ASN A 70 -2.31 50.86 -25.05
CA ASN A 70 -1.31 50.11 -24.31
C ASN A 70 -1.97 49.20 -23.27
N GLY A 71 -1.86 47.89 -23.50
CA GLY A 71 -1.97 46.88 -22.46
C GLY A 71 -0.67 46.11 -22.42
N ASN A 72 0.19 46.45 -21.46
CA ASN A 72 1.35 45.67 -21.06
C ASN A 72 0.90 44.21 -20.81
N LEU A 73 1.18 43.31 -21.74
CA LEU A 73 1.16 41.88 -21.48
C LEU A 73 2.53 41.54 -20.90
N ASN A 74 2.62 41.60 -19.57
CA ASN A 74 3.68 40.93 -18.84
C ASN A 74 3.72 39.47 -19.32
N SER A 75 4.89 39.04 -19.78
CA SER A 75 5.20 37.65 -20.04
C SER A 75 5.21 36.88 -18.71
N ASP A 76 4.15 36.12 -18.45
CA ASP A 76 4.12 35.13 -17.37
C ASP A 76 5.11 34.01 -17.69
N SER A 77 6.35 34.16 -17.20
CA SER A 77 7.38 33.12 -17.17
C SER A 77 7.17 32.17 -15.98
N ASN A 78 6.03 31.47 -15.97
CA ASN A 78 5.75 30.40 -15.01
C ASN A 78 5.94 29.00 -15.67
N SER A 79 7.05 28.78 -16.36
CA SER A 79 7.39 27.43 -16.82
C SER A 79 7.84 26.59 -15.62
N ILE A 80 7.00 25.64 -15.20
CA ILE A 80 7.36 24.61 -14.20
C ILE A 80 8.53 23.80 -14.77
N SER A 81 9.58 23.55 -13.98
CA SER A 81 10.74 22.77 -14.47
C SER A 81 10.39 21.28 -14.61
N ASP A 82 11.12 20.55 -15.45
CA ASP A 82 10.87 19.12 -15.66
C ASP A 82 11.09 18.29 -14.38
N ILE A 83 12.05 18.71 -13.53
CA ILE A 83 12.24 18.10 -12.22
C ILE A 83 11.03 18.35 -11.31
N ASP A 84 10.47 19.57 -11.28
CA ASP A 84 9.27 19.85 -10.48
C ASP A 84 8.08 19.00 -10.97
N LEU A 85 7.94 18.79 -12.28
CA LEU A 85 6.92 17.91 -12.85
C LEU A 85 7.10 16.46 -12.42
N TRP A 86 8.35 15.97 -12.39
CA TRP A 86 8.65 14.63 -11.90
C TRP A 86 8.42 14.50 -10.40
N GLU A 87 8.85 15.47 -9.59
CA GLU A 87 8.65 15.52 -8.14
C GLU A 87 7.16 15.53 -7.80
N ASN A 88 6.34 16.29 -8.52
CA ASN A 88 4.88 16.32 -8.35
C ASN A 88 4.21 14.94 -8.51
N ILE A 89 4.87 13.97 -9.16
CA ILE A 89 4.40 12.59 -9.30
C ILE A 89 5.14 11.68 -8.30
N TYR A 90 6.44 11.87 -8.13
CA TYR A 90 7.28 11.01 -7.29
C TYR A 90 6.99 11.20 -5.80
N ASP A 91 6.86 12.43 -5.33
CA ASP A 91 6.65 12.75 -3.92
C ASP A 91 5.37 12.15 -3.34
N PRO A 92 4.20 12.28 -4.01
CA PRO A 92 2.98 11.64 -3.53
C PRO A 92 3.18 10.12 -3.41
N THR A 93 3.73 9.47 -4.42
CA THR A 93 3.95 8.01 -4.36
C THR A 93 4.93 7.60 -3.25
N THR A 94 5.92 8.45 -2.95
CA THR A 94 6.84 8.26 -1.81
C THR A 94 6.12 8.39 -0.48
N PHE A 95 5.17 9.34 -0.37
CA PHE A 95 4.31 9.46 0.80
C PHE A 95 3.37 8.26 1.00
N TYR A 96 2.88 7.65 -0.08
CA TYR A 96 2.02 6.46 0.02
C TYR A 96 2.80 5.21 0.41
N VAL A 97 3.89 4.89 -0.29
CA VAL A 97 4.54 3.56 -0.22
C VAL A 97 5.99 3.60 0.24
N GLY A 98 6.57 4.80 0.38
CA GLY A 98 7.98 4.99 0.74
C GLY A 98 8.88 5.17 -0.49
N ASN A 99 10.18 5.34 -0.24
CA ASN A 99 11.19 5.53 -1.27
C ASN A 99 11.40 4.26 -2.12
N THR A 100 11.98 4.45 -3.30
CA THR A 100 12.42 3.32 -4.13
C THR A 100 13.58 2.55 -3.48
N ASP A 101 13.66 1.25 -3.76
CA ASP A 101 14.81 0.40 -3.38
C ASP A 101 15.97 0.53 -4.40
N ASP A 102 15.69 1.01 -5.61
CA ASP A 102 16.65 1.22 -6.70
C ASP A 102 17.30 2.61 -6.64
N LEU A 103 18.35 2.84 -7.44
CA LEU A 103 18.90 4.19 -7.63
C LEU A 103 17.93 5.04 -8.46
N ASN A 104 17.78 6.31 -8.08
CA ASN A 104 16.89 7.27 -8.74
C ASN A 104 17.67 8.46 -9.35
N VAL A 105 16.93 9.43 -9.87
CA VAL A 105 17.46 10.62 -10.57
C VAL A 105 18.37 11.47 -9.69
N TYR A 106 18.15 11.55 -8.38
CA TYR A 106 19.03 12.30 -7.48
C TYR A 106 20.39 11.62 -7.31
N HIS A 107 20.42 10.29 -7.16
CA HIS A 107 21.68 9.55 -7.09
C HIS A 107 22.51 9.75 -8.36
N TYR A 108 21.86 9.72 -9.53
CA TYR A 108 22.55 9.93 -10.81
C TYR A 108 22.94 11.40 -11.02
N LYS A 109 22.18 12.37 -10.50
CA LYS A 109 22.57 13.78 -10.51
C LYS A 109 23.87 13.98 -9.73
N ASP A 110 23.97 13.39 -8.55
CA ASP A 110 25.19 13.46 -7.73
C ASP A 110 26.39 12.82 -8.44
N LEU A 111 26.17 11.69 -9.13
CA LEU A 111 27.20 11.07 -9.98
C LEU A 111 27.64 12.00 -11.11
N ILE A 112 26.68 12.63 -11.80
CA ILE A 112 26.95 13.55 -12.91
C ILE A 112 27.80 14.73 -12.42
N ILE A 113 27.36 15.41 -11.36
CA ILE A 113 28.06 16.59 -10.81
C ILE A 113 29.49 16.20 -10.39
N LYS A 114 29.65 15.03 -9.77
CA LYS A 114 30.95 14.59 -9.26
C LYS A 114 31.97 14.24 -10.34
N VAL A 115 31.52 13.71 -11.49
CA VAL A 115 32.40 13.21 -12.55
C VAL A 115 32.56 14.24 -13.68
N TYR A 116 31.48 14.92 -14.04
CA TYR A 116 31.40 15.82 -15.18
C TYR A 116 31.32 17.31 -14.79
N GLY A 117 31.02 17.63 -13.53
CA GLY A 117 30.84 19.01 -13.06
C GLY A 117 29.38 19.47 -13.12
N GLU A 118 29.13 20.73 -12.72
CA GLU A 118 27.77 21.32 -12.67
C GLU A 118 27.16 21.55 -14.06
N ASP A 119 27.98 21.82 -15.08
CA ASP A 119 27.59 22.02 -16.48
C ASP A 119 28.15 20.92 -17.41
N PRO A 120 27.62 19.69 -17.33
CA PRO A 120 28.16 18.56 -18.09
C PRO A 120 27.79 18.65 -19.57
N VAL A 121 28.72 18.30 -20.47
CA VAL A 121 28.45 18.15 -21.91
C VAL A 121 28.10 16.69 -22.21
N PRO A 122 26.89 16.37 -22.71
CA PRO A 122 26.43 14.99 -22.91
C PRO A 122 27.34 14.12 -23.80
N ASP A 123 27.99 14.72 -24.80
CA ASP A 123 28.95 14.03 -25.68
C ASP A 123 30.11 13.38 -24.91
N ASN A 124 30.41 13.88 -23.70
CA ASN A 124 31.46 13.35 -22.85
C ASN A 124 31.01 12.12 -22.04
N PHE A 125 29.71 11.77 -22.00
CA PHE A 125 29.21 10.67 -21.17
C PHE A 125 29.77 9.30 -21.59
N MET A 126 30.15 9.15 -22.86
CA MET A 126 30.78 7.94 -23.40
C MET A 126 32.31 7.93 -23.30
N GLN A 127 32.95 9.00 -22.78
CA GLN A 127 34.41 9.03 -22.62
C GLN A 127 34.88 7.97 -21.62
N GLU A 128 35.87 7.16 -22.03
CA GLU A 128 36.30 5.97 -21.30
C GLU A 128 36.80 6.28 -19.87
N ASP A 129 37.56 7.36 -19.69
CA ASP A 129 38.06 7.80 -18.38
C ASP A 129 36.90 8.23 -17.46
N LYS A 130 35.93 8.97 -18.00
CA LYS A 130 34.76 9.46 -17.28
C LYS A 130 33.80 8.34 -16.89
N ILE A 131 33.48 7.44 -17.82
CA ILE A 131 32.58 6.32 -17.51
C ILE A 131 33.21 5.39 -16.47
N ASN A 132 34.53 5.14 -16.54
CA ASN A 132 35.24 4.39 -15.51
C ASN A 132 35.15 5.06 -14.13
N GLN A 133 35.19 6.40 -14.08
CA GLN A 133 34.99 7.15 -12.85
C GLN A 133 33.55 7.04 -12.33
N ILE A 134 32.54 7.05 -13.21
CA ILE A 134 31.13 6.80 -12.84
C ILE A 134 30.99 5.46 -12.13
N TYR A 135 31.52 4.38 -12.71
CA TYR A 135 31.45 3.05 -12.10
C TYR A 135 32.10 3.01 -10.71
N LYS A 136 33.28 3.63 -10.56
CA LYS A 136 33.99 3.72 -9.28
C LYS A 136 33.21 4.51 -8.21
N GLU A 137 32.53 5.57 -8.61
CA GLU A 137 31.69 6.34 -7.68
C GLU A 137 30.37 5.64 -7.37
N ALA A 138 29.80 4.93 -8.34
CA ALA A 138 28.57 4.17 -8.17
C ALA A 138 28.72 2.96 -7.23
N GLU A 139 29.92 2.40 -7.07
CA GLU A 139 30.22 1.38 -6.05
C GLU A 139 29.84 1.82 -4.62
N LYS A 140 29.91 3.12 -4.35
CA LYS A 140 29.64 3.73 -3.03
C LYS A 140 28.16 3.98 -2.76
N LEU A 141 27.31 3.87 -3.78
CA LEU A 141 25.88 4.05 -3.66
C LEU A 141 25.25 2.88 -2.89
N PRO A 142 24.04 3.05 -2.32
CA PRO A 142 23.36 1.96 -1.63
C PRO A 142 23.05 0.79 -2.56
N GLU A 143 23.10 -0.42 -2.01
CA GLU A 143 22.56 -1.62 -2.64
C GLU A 143 21.04 -1.71 -2.40
N PRO A 144 20.26 -2.31 -3.33
CA PRO A 144 18.87 -2.63 -3.05
C PRO A 144 18.78 -3.58 -1.85
N LYS A 145 17.83 -3.34 -0.96
CA LYS A 145 17.61 -4.17 0.24
C LYS A 145 16.89 -5.46 -0.10
N ILE A 146 15.99 -5.43 -1.08
CA ILE A 146 15.21 -6.60 -1.52
C ILE A 146 15.91 -7.21 -2.73
N LYS A 147 16.77 -8.20 -2.47
CA LYS A 147 17.50 -8.92 -3.53
C LYS A 147 16.84 -10.25 -3.84
N GLN A 148 16.58 -10.50 -5.12
CA GLN A 148 16.09 -11.80 -5.58
C GLN A 148 17.13 -12.89 -5.25
N LYS A 149 16.69 -13.91 -4.51
CA LYS A 149 17.51 -15.10 -4.20
C LYS A 149 17.54 -16.12 -5.34
N TRP A 150 16.57 -16.04 -6.25
CA TRP A 150 16.58 -16.77 -7.52
C TRP A 150 17.13 -15.85 -8.62
N ILE A 151 18.33 -16.15 -9.12
CA ILE A 151 19.00 -15.38 -10.17
C ILE A 151 19.02 -16.23 -11.45
N SER A 152 18.55 -15.68 -12.57
CA SER A 152 18.71 -16.28 -13.90
C SER A 152 19.96 -15.72 -14.58
N GLU A 153 20.48 -16.41 -15.61
CA GLU A 153 21.67 -16.01 -16.38
C GLU A 153 21.59 -14.61 -17.04
N ARG A 154 20.45 -13.92 -16.98
CA ARG A 154 20.26 -12.53 -17.46
C ARG A 154 19.51 -11.64 -16.48
N SER A 155 19.41 -12.03 -15.21
CA SER A 155 18.76 -11.19 -14.20
C SER A 155 19.64 -9.97 -13.92
N PRO A 156 19.11 -8.74 -13.98
CA PRO A 156 19.85 -7.58 -13.53
C PRO A 156 20.04 -7.73 -12.00
N VAL A 157 21.28 -7.54 -11.53
CA VAL A 157 21.65 -7.73 -10.11
C VAL A 157 22.21 -6.45 -9.52
N GLY A 158 22.05 -6.29 -8.20
CA GLY A 158 22.64 -5.18 -7.46
C GLY A 158 22.08 -3.82 -7.87
N LYS A 159 22.96 -2.82 -7.96
CA LYS A 159 22.61 -1.41 -8.20
C LYS A 159 22.06 -1.17 -9.60
N GLN A 160 20.85 -0.61 -9.66
CA GLN A 160 20.14 -0.32 -10.90
C GLN A 160 19.51 1.06 -10.82
N PHE A 161 19.53 1.80 -11.92
CA PHE A 161 18.73 3.01 -12.04
C PHE A 161 17.32 2.68 -12.50
N ARG A 162 16.34 3.34 -11.89
CA ARG A 162 14.96 3.36 -12.36
C ARG A 162 14.36 4.75 -12.19
N PHE A 163 13.71 5.23 -13.25
CA PHE A 163 13.09 6.54 -13.27
C PHE A 163 11.94 6.67 -12.25
N MET A 164 11.14 5.61 -12.13
CA MET A 164 10.07 5.46 -11.12
C MET A 164 10.21 4.10 -10.41
N GLY A 165 11.37 3.84 -9.83
CA GLY A 165 11.74 2.49 -9.34
C GLY A 165 10.77 1.86 -8.34
N GLN A 166 10.88 0.53 -8.21
CA GLN A 166 10.01 -0.23 -7.31
C GLN A 166 10.21 0.24 -5.87
N ARG A 167 9.11 0.28 -5.11
CA ARG A 167 9.11 0.82 -3.75
C ARG A 167 9.61 -0.23 -2.77
N TYR A 168 10.48 0.19 -1.87
CA TYR A 168 10.87 -0.66 -0.76
C TYR A 168 9.67 -0.81 0.17
N ILE A 169 9.21 -2.04 0.36
CA ILE A 169 8.18 -2.37 1.36
C ILE A 169 8.73 -3.38 2.38
N PRO A 170 8.61 -3.09 3.68
CA PRO A 170 9.27 -3.85 4.74
C PRO A 170 8.85 -5.32 4.83
N ASP A 171 7.60 -5.60 4.52
CA ASP A 171 7.05 -6.95 4.49
C ASP A 171 7.62 -7.80 3.34
N SER A 172 7.93 -7.21 2.18
CA SER A 172 8.64 -7.92 1.11
C SER A 172 10.09 -8.21 1.48
N GLU A 173 10.76 -7.36 2.26
CA GLU A 173 12.04 -7.73 2.86
C GLU A 173 11.89 -8.95 3.77
N ILE A 174 10.87 -8.98 4.63
CA ILE A 174 10.61 -10.12 5.52
C ILE A 174 10.40 -11.41 4.72
N LEU A 175 9.52 -11.39 3.71
CA LEU A 175 9.25 -12.53 2.84
C LEU A 175 10.52 -12.99 2.11
N GLN A 176 11.28 -12.05 1.55
CA GLN A 176 12.50 -12.36 0.80
C GLN A 176 13.62 -12.91 1.69
N GLU A 177 13.76 -12.40 2.91
CA GLU A 177 14.79 -12.84 3.83
C GLU A 177 14.48 -14.19 4.47
N LEU A 178 13.19 -14.57 4.57
CA LEU A 178 12.75 -15.85 5.13
C LEU A 178 12.58 -16.99 4.14
N VAL A 179 12.96 -16.82 2.87
CA VAL A 179 13.12 -17.94 1.94
C VAL A 179 14.58 -18.41 1.83
N ALA A 180 14.79 -19.70 1.63
CA ALA A 180 16.10 -20.32 1.41
C ALA A 180 15.95 -21.45 0.38
N PRO A 181 15.86 -21.14 -0.92
CA PRO A 181 15.70 -22.17 -1.94
C PRO A 181 16.95 -23.09 -2.03
N PRO A 182 16.79 -24.41 -2.27
CA PRO A 182 15.52 -25.11 -2.48
C PRO A 182 14.80 -25.54 -1.20
N GLU A 183 15.40 -25.41 0.00
CA GLU A 183 14.83 -25.87 1.28
C GLU A 183 13.46 -25.24 1.56
N ARG A 184 13.36 -23.92 1.44
CA ARG A 184 12.13 -23.14 1.60
C ARG A 184 12.00 -22.11 0.49
N ALA A 185 11.32 -22.49 -0.60
CA ALA A 185 11.15 -21.63 -1.76
C ALA A 185 10.00 -20.62 -1.64
N MET A 186 9.01 -20.87 -0.78
CA MET A 186 7.83 -20.03 -0.61
C MET A 186 7.70 -19.55 0.84
N PRO A 187 7.51 -18.24 1.08
CA PRO A 187 7.20 -17.72 2.39
C PRO A 187 5.70 -17.88 2.70
N LYS A 188 5.27 -17.36 3.84
CA LYS A 188 3.86 -17.26 4.27
C LYS A 188 3.57 -15.87 4.81
N GLY A 189 2.35 -15.37 4.71
CA GLY A 189 1.91 -14.12 5.35
C GLY A 189 2.12 -14.13 6.86
N LEU A 190 2.09 -15.32 7.49
CA LEU A 190 2.46 -15.51 8.89
C LEU A 190 3.90 -15.10 9.21
N ASP A 191 4.83 -15.17 8.25
CA ASP A 191 6.20 -14.68 8.42
C ASP A 191 6.20 -13.17 8.73
N VAL A 192 5.38 -12.42 7.98
CA VAL A 192 5.22 -10.96 8.16
C VAL A 192 4.66 -10.67 9.55
N MET A 193 3.52 -11.28 9.90
CA MET A 193 2.87 -11.03 11.18
C MET A 193 3.75 -11.48 12.37
N GLY A 194 4.48 -12.58 12.21
CA GLY A 194 5.41 -13.09 13.20
C GLY A 194 6.57 -12.12 13.47
N VAL A 195 7.23 -11.64 12.41
CA VAL A 195 8.32 -10.66 12.53
C VAL A 195 7.81 -9.33 13.07
N LEU A 196 6.59 -8.94 12.72
CA LEU A 196 5.94 -7.74 13.26
C LEU A 196 5.48 -7.89 14.72
N GLY A 197 5.62 -9.06 15.33
CA GLY A 197 5.47 -9.26 16.78
C GLY A 197 4.37 -10.22 17.19
N SER A 198 3.69 -10.89 16.26
CA SER A 198 2.70 -11.93 16.60
C SER A 198 3.39 -13.22 17.04
N ASP A 199 3.41 -13.48 18.35
CA ASP A 199 3.91 -14.75 18.88
C ASP A 199 3.04 -15.93 18.40
N ARG A 200 1.73 -15.70 18.21
CA ARG A 200 0.82 -16.71 17.66
C ARG A 200 1.17 -17.08 16.22
N ALA A 201 1.51 -16.11 15.36
CA ALA A 201 1.93 -16.41 14.00
C ALA A 201 3.20 -17.29 13.98
N TYR A 202 4.18 -16.96 14.83
CA TYR A 202 5.39 -17.77 14.98
C TYR A 202 5.09 -19.19 15.51
N ASP A 203 4.22 -19.31 16.50
CA ASP A 203 3.76 -20.60 17.03
C ASP A 203 3.14 -21.47 15.93
N ILE A 204 2.26 -20.91 15.09
CA ILE A 204 1.68 -21.64 13.95
C ILE A 204 2.76 -22.08 12.95
N LEU A 205 3.72 -21.19 12.62
CA LEU A 205 4.84 -21.50 11.71
C LEU A 205 5.69 -22.67 12.22
N ILE A 206 6.00 -22.71 13.52
CA ILE A 206 6.86 -23.74 14.10
C ILE A 206 6.10 -25.03 14.41
N ASN A 207 4.93 -24.94 15.04
CA ASN A 207 4.25 -26.11 15.58
C ASN A 207 3.28 -26.75 14.60
N LYS A 208 2.65 -25.95 13.71
CA LYS A 208 1.72 -26.47 12.69
C LYS A 208 2.41 -26.69 11.35
N TYR A 209 3.12 -25.69 10.83
CA TYR A 209 3.81 -25.80 9.53
C TYR A 209 5.19 -26.42 9.61
N GLN A 210 5.80 -26.51 10.80
CA GLN A 210 7.11 -27.12 11.00
C GLN A 210 8.21 -26.51 10.13
N GLU A 211 8.18 -25.19 9.94
CA GLU A 211 9.14 -24.46 9.10
C GLU A 211 10.59 -24.67 9.53
N ASN A 212 10.83 -24.88 10.83
CA ASN A 212 12.13 -25.23 11.39
C ASN A 212 12.66 -26.61 10.95
N LYS A 213 11.80 -27.51 10.50
CA LYS A 213 12.21 -28.80 9.91
C LYS A 213 12.41 -28.69 8.41
N VAL A 214 11.65 -27.81 7.75
CA VAL A 214 11.79 -27.50 6.31
C VAL A 214 13.12 -26.80 6.04
N TRP A 215 13.44 -25.77 6.84
CA TRP A 215 14.71 -25.07 6.82
C TRP A 215 15.23 -24.90 8.27
N PRO A 216 16.25 -25.68 8.70
CA PRO A 216 16.81 -25.60 10.05
C PRO A 216 17.31 -24.21 10.47
N GLY A 217 17.72 -23.37 9.52
CA GLY A 217 18.15 -21.98 9.76
C GLY A 217 17.00 -20.99 9.95
N TYR A 218 15.75 -21.40 9.72
CA TYR A 218 14.58 -20.52 9.80
C TYR A 218 14.44 -19.81 11.16
N PRO A 219 14.51 -20.50 12.32
CA PRO A 219 14.32 -19.83 13.61
C PRO A 219 15.37 -18.75 13.90
N GLU A 220 16.62 -18.98 13.52
CA GLU A 220 17.70 -18.01 13.70
C GLU A 220 17.45 -16.78 12.82
N LYS A 221 17.16 -16.99 11.53
CA LYS A 221 16.90 -15.89 10.60
C LYS A 221 15.65 -15.10 11.00
N PHE A 222 14.60 -15.77 11.40
CA PHE A 222 13.38 -15.15 11.93
C PHE A 222 13.68 -14.29 13.16
N SER A 223 14.48 -14.79 14.12
CA SER A 223 14.86 -14.02 15.30
C SER A 223 15.66 -12.77 14.96
N GLN A 224 16.58 -12.85 13.99
CA GLN A 224 17.34 -11.69 13.51
C GLN A 224 16.43 -10.62 12.90
N LEU A 225 15.46 -11.03 12.09
CA LEU A 225 14.49 -10.11 11.50
C LEU A 225 13.55 -9.52 12.56
N LYS A 226 13.00 -10.34 13.47
CA LYS A 226 12.16 -9.86 14.59
C LYS A 226 12.90 -8.81 15.42
N ASP A 227 14.17 -9.05 15.75
CA ASP A 227 15.02 -8.09 16.46
C ASP A 227 15.22 -6.79 15.64
N LYS A 228 15.60 -6.91 14.36
CA LYS A 228 15.76 -5.77 13.45
C LYS A 228 14.49 -4.90 13.39
N PHE A 229 13.34 -5.52 13.13
CA PHE A 229 12.06 -4.84 12.98
C PHE A 229 11.51 -4.29 14.31
N SER A 230 11.86 -4.90 15.45
CA SER A 230 11.52 -4.37 16.78
C SER A 230 12.25 -3.08 17.12
N LYS A 231 13.39 -2.81 16.47
CA LYS A 231 14.23 -1.62 16.69
C LYS A 231 13.87 -0.44 15.78
N ILE A 232 12.93 -0.62 14.85
CA ILE A 232 12.44 0.47 14.00
C ILE A 232 11.80 1.55 14.89
N PRO A 233 12.29 2.81 14.86
CA PRO A 233 11.76 3.89 15.68
C PRO A 233 10.29 4.20 15.35
N ALA A 234 9.56 4.72 16.35
CA ALA A 234 8.15 5.07 16.16
C ALA A 234 7.92 6.10 15.05
N ASP A 235 8.87 7.01 14.81
CA ASP A 235 8.77 8.01 13.74
C ASP A 235 8.97 7.40 12.35
N GLU A 236 9.75 6.31 12.24
CA GLU A 236 9.90 5.60 10.97
C GLU A 236 8.61 4.83 10.62
N TRP A 237 7.95 4.21 11.61
CA TRP A 237 6.60 3.64 11.44
C TRP A 237 5.55 4.68 11.02
N ARG A 238 5.79 5.96 11.31
CA ARG A 238 4.91 7.09 11.03
C ARG A 238 5.39 7.96 9.86
N SER A 239 6.31 7.45 9.05
CA SER A 239 6.96 8.22 7.98
C SER A 239 6.15 8.30 6.68
N ASN A 240 5.31 7.30 6.40
CA ASN A 240 4.51 7.19 5.19
C ASN A 240 3.27 6.32 5.45
N MET A 241 2.31 6.29 4.52
CA MET A 241 1.04 5.57 4.71
C MET A 241 1.22 4.06 4.85
N TYR A 242 2.12 3.45 4.08
CA TYR A 242 2.38 2.00 4.12
C TYR A 242 2.91 1.53 5.47
N TYR A 243 3.94 2.22 5.96
CA TYR A 243 4.49 1.97 7.30
C TYR A 243 3.46 2.23 8.38
N GLY A 244 2.68 3.31 8.24
CA GLY A 244 1.59 3.64 9.15
C GLY A 244 0.52 2.55 9.20
N TRP A 245 0.19 1.95 8.05
CA TRP A 245 -0.80 0.86 7.97
C TRP A 245 -0.28 -0.41 8.64
N LEU A 246 0.96 -0.83 8.36
CA LEU A 246 1.57 -1.95 9.06
C LEU A 246 1.68 -1.70 10.57
N TRP A 247 1.94 -0.46 10.97
CA TRP A 247 1.89 -0.05 12.36
C TRP A 247 0.49 -0.21 12.96
N VAL A 248 -0.60 0.13 12.25
CA VAL A 248 -1.96 -0.21 12.69
C VAL A 248 -2.10 -1.73 12.87
N LEU A 249 -1.67 -2.55 11.90
CA LEU A 249 -1.79 -4.01 11.99
C LEU A 249 -1.05 -4.61 13.20
N LYS A 250 0.08 -4.02 13.62
CA LYS A 250 0.79 -4.42 14.85
C LYS A 250 -0.08 -4.34 16.10
N SER A 251 -1.06 -3.43 16.15
CA SER A 251 -2.00 -3.33 17.27
C SER A 251 -3.12 -4.38 17.21
N ILE A 252 -3.44 -4.90 16.02
CA ILE A 252 -4.43 -5.98 15.85
C ILE A 252 -3.86 -7.32 16.33
N ILE A 253 -2.61 -7.62 16.00
CA ILE A 253 -1.97 -8.92 16.25
C ILE A 253 -1.44 -9.11 17.69
N SER A 254 -1.58 -8.09 18.53
CA SER A 254 -1.14 -8.14 19.93
C SER A 254 -2.21 -8.79 20.80
N PRO A 255 -1.89 -9.81 21.62
CA PRO A 255 -2.86 -10.44 22.50
C PRO A 255 -3.44 -9.45 23.52
N PHE A 256 -4.76 -9.52 23.71
CA PHE A 256 -5.44 -8.78 24.77
C PHE A 256 -5.09 -9.37 26.15
N LYS A 257 -5.12 -8.53 27.17
CA LYS A 257 -4.73 -8.87 28.55
C LYS A 257 -5.91 -8.72 29.51
N GLU A 258 -5.70 -9.11 30.76
CA GLU A 258 -6.67 -8.89 31.84
C GLU A 258 -7.19 -7.44 31.83
N GLY A 259 -8.51 -7.29 31.93
CA GLY A 259 -9.22 -6.02 31.79
C GLY A 259 -10.08 -5.90 30.52
N PHE A 260 -9.82 -6.71 29.50
CA PHE A 260 -10.67 -6.82 28.31
C PHE A 260 -11.80 -7.85 28.49
N PRO A 261 -12.88 -7.79 27.68
CA PRO A 261 -13.95 -8.78 27.70
C PRO A 261 -13.45 -10.21 27.51
N SER A 262 -14.08 -11.17 28.19
CA SER A 262 -13.67 -12.58 28.18
C SER A 262 -13.59 -13.22 26.78
N PHE A 263 -14.42 -12.77 25.85
CA PHE A 263 -14.39 -13.25 24.46
C PHE A 263 -13.10 -12.85 23.72
N MET A 264 -12.34 -11.85 24.19
CA MET A 264 -11.09 -11.39 23.59
C MET A 264 -9.84 -12.08 24.14
N LEU A 265 -9.98 -12.81 25.25
CA LEU A 265 -8.86 -13.39 26.00
C LEU A 265 -8.55 -14.84 25.63
N ASN A 266 -9.21 -15.38 24.61
CA ASN A 266 -9.04 -16.76 24.17
C ASN A 266 -8.28 -16.84 22.84
N GLU A 267 -7.73 -18.02 22.56
CA GLU A 267 -6.95 -18.29 21.35
C GLU A 267 -7.76 -18.08 20.06
N ALA A 268 -9.06 -18.41 20.06
CA ALA A 268 -9.92 -18.22 18.89
C ALA A 268 -10.03 -16.73 18.49
N TRP A 269 -10.05 -15.81 19.46
CA TRP A 269 -10.02 -14.38 19.19
C TRP A 269 -8.65 -13.91 18.68
N VAL A 270 -7.56 -14.47 19.21
CA VAL A 270 -6.20 -14.20 18.72
C VAL A 270 -6.06 -14.66 17.26
N ASP A 271 -6.55 -15.85 16.93
CA ASP A 271 -6.57 -16.37 15.56
C ASP A 271 -7.45 -15.50 14.64
N LYS A 272 -8.64 -15.07 15.11
CA LYS A 272 -9.50 -14.11 14.37
C LYS A 272 -8.80 -12.78 14.11
N SER A 273 -8.11 -12.25 15.12
CA SER A 273 -7.35 -10.99 14.97
C SER A 273 -6.19 -11.16 13.98
N LEU A 274 -5.52 -12.31 13.99
CA LEU A 274 -4.46 -12.63 13.03
C LEU A 274 -5.00 -12.73 11.60
N ASP A 275 -6.16 -13.35 11.40
CA ASP A 275 -6.89 -13.37 10.12
C ASP A 275 -7.30 -11.96 9.66
N THR A 276 -7.83 -11.15 10.57
CA THR A 276 -8.17 -9.74 10.30
C THR A 276 -6.94 -8.96 9.82
N ALA A 277 -5.79 -9.15 10.48
CA ALA A 277 -4.55 -8.50 10.09
C ALA A 277 -4.01 -9.01 8.73
N LEU A 278 -4.11 -10.31 8.46
CA LEU A 278 -3.70 -10.91 7.19
C LEU A 278 -4.62 -10.51 6.02
N GLY A 279 -5.92 -10.44 6.25
CA GLY A 279 -6.90 -9.94 5.28
C GLY A 279 -6.65 -8.47 4.93
N SER A 280 -6.41 -7.62 5.93
CA SER A 280 -6.04 -6.22 5.70
C SER A 280 -4.66 -6.08 5.04
N TRP A 281 -3.70 -6.94 5.37
CA TRP A 281 -2.41 -6.98 4.70
C TRP A 281 -2.54 -7.41 3.23
N ALA A 282 -3.39 -8.40 2.91
CA ALA A 282 -3.66 -8.78 1.52
C ALA A 282 -4.26 -7.62 0.72
N GLN A 283 -5.19 -6.85 1.30
CA GLN A 283 -5.70 -5.62 0.70
C GLN A 283 -4.61 -4.56 0.52
N LEU A 284 -3.75 -4.34 1.51
CA LEU A 284 -2.60 -3.42 1.39
C LEU A 284 -1.65 -3.84 0.25
N ARG A 285 -1.39 -5.14 0.10
CA ARG A 285 -0.59 -5.68 -1.01
C ARG A 285 -1.26 -5.42 -2.35
N HIS A 286 -2.56 -5.70 -2.46
CA HIS A 286 -3.35 -5.40 -3.66
C HIS A 286 -3.33 -3.92 -4.02
N ASP A 287 -3.59 -3.03 -3.06
CA ASP A 287 -3.65 -1.57 -3.27
C ASP A 287 -2.30 -1.00 -3.74
N THR A 288 -1.19 -1.63 -3.33
CA THR A 288 0.17 -1.23 -3.72
C THR A 288 0.67 -1.89 -5.02
N ILE A 289 -0.08 -2.82 -5.60
CA ILE A 289 0.32 -3.56 -6.82
C ILE A 289 0.04 -2.81 -8.12
N LEU A 290 -0.81 -1.75 -8.11
CA LEU A 290 -0.89 -0.61 -9.06
C LEU A 290 -2.30 0.03 -9.09
N TYR A 291 -2.87 0.23 -7.89
CA TYR A 291 -4.08 0.99 -7.55
C TYR A 291 -5.41 0.43 -8.06
N GLY A 292 -6.02 -0.40 -7.21
CA GLY A 292 -7.37 -0.93 -7.35
C GLY A 292 -8.45 0.14 -7.27
N LYS A 293 -9.63 -0.20 -7.80
CA LYS A 293 -10.82 0.67 -7.87
C LYS A 293 -11.84 0.28 -6.81
N GLN A 294 -12.65 1.25 -6.39
CA GLN A 294 -13.37 1.15 -5.12
C GLN A 294 -14.47 0.10 -5.12
N SER A 295 -14.66 -0.47 -3.94
CA SER A 295 -15.78 -1.34 -3.56
C SER A 295 -16.80 -0.54 -2.75
N GLY A 296 -18.10 -0.82 -2.94
CA GLY A 296 -19.21 -0.24 -2.17
C GLY A 296 -20.07 -1.32 -1.51
N ALA A 297 -20.88 -0.91 -0.54
CA ALA A 297 -21.90 -1.72 0.12
C ALA A 297 -23.21 -0.93 0.13
N GLU A 298 -24.36 -1.60 0.18
CA GLU A 298 -25.71 -1.00 0.06
C GLU A 298 -26.34 -0.64 1.41
N CYS A 299 -27.15 0.42 1.45
CA CYS A 299 -28.22 0.60 2.45
C CYS A 299 -29.45 1.37 1.91
N GLY A 300 -30.66 0.91 2.25
CA GLY A 300 -31.92 1.67 2.08
C GLY A 300 -33.12 1.11 2.87
N GLY A 301 -33.84 1.97 3.63
CA GLY A 301 -35.13 1.67 4.31
C GLY A 301 -35.45 2.58 5.52
N PRO A 302 -36.74 2.77 5.92
CA PRO A 302 -37.18 3.84 6.86
C PRO A 302 -36.94 3.54 8.37
N ASP A 303 -37.23 4.50 9.26
CA ASP A 303 -36.92 4.49 10.70
C ASP A 303 -37.50 3.33 11.53
N TYR A 304 -36.70 2.82 12.48
CA TYR A 304 -36.99 1.65 13.32
C TYR A 304 -36.47 1.79 14.77
N PRO A 305 -36.91 0.91 15.71
CA PRO A 305 -36.52 0.98 17.11
C PRO A 305 -35.04 0.62 17.35
N LEU A 306 -34.47 1.23 18.39
CA LEU A 306 -33.06 1.13 18.79
C LEU A 306 -32.63 -0.32 19.11
N VAL A 307 -31.70 -0.87 18.33
CA VAL A 307 -31.01 -2.15 18.61
C VAL A 307 -29.67 -1.85 19.30
N LYS A 308 -29.35 -2.60 20.36
CA LYS A 308 -28.07 -2.46 21.06
C LYS A 308 -26.94 -3.03 20.21
N SER A 309 -25.86 -2.26 20.10
CA SER A 309 -24.64 -2.61 19.38
C SER A 309 -23.46 -2.68 20.35
N TYR A 310 -22.39 -3.37 19.97
CA TYR A 310 -21.15 -3.40 20.73
C TYR A 310 -19.98 -3.13 19.78
N VAL A 311 -19.12 -2.17 20.10
CA VAL A 311 -17.93 -1.87 19.30
C VAL A 311 -16.82 -2.81 19.74
N GLU A 312 -16.12 -3.45 18.80
CA GLU A 312 -14.94 -4.26 19.17
C GLU A 312 -13.93 -3.34 19.85
N PRO A 313 -13.56 -3.54 21.13
CA PRO A 313 -12.94 -2.49 21.92
C PRO A 313 -11.44 -2.43 21.70
N ASN A 314 -11.01 -2.36 20.44
CA ASN A 314 -9.63 -2.23 20.02
C ASN A 314 -9.25 -0.75 19.92
N VAL A 315 -9.24 -0.08 21.08
CA VAL A 315 -9.00 1.37 21.22
C VAL A 315 -7.71 1.80 20.50
N GLU A 316 -6.66 0.98 20.60
CA GLU A 316 -5.38 1.29 19.97
C GLU A 316 -5.47 1.29 18.43
N VAL A 317 -6.21 0.35 17.83
CA VAL A 317 -6.43 0.34 16.37
C VAL A 317 -7.12 1.63 15.93
N TYR A 318 -8.19 2.04 16.61
CA TYR A 318 -8.91 3.26 16.25
C TYR A 318 -8.05 4.51 16.40
N ASP A 319 -7.24 4.58 17.45
CA ASP A 319 -6.33 5.71 17.68
C ASP A 319 -5.23 5.78 16.61
N ARG A 320 -4.63 4.64 16.25
CA ARG A 320 -3.61 4.55 15.19
C ARG A 320 -4.19 4.87 13.81
N LEU A 321 -5.38 4.36 13.48
CA LEU A 321 -6.08 4.70 12.24
C LEU A 321 -6.42 6.19 12.18
N LEU A 322 -6.95 6.75 13.27
CA LEU A 322 -7.31 8.16 13.35
C LEU A 322 -6.08 9.06 13.15
N TRP A 323 -4.97 8.71 13.80
CA TRP A 323 -3.70 9.40 13.60
C TRP A 323 -3.27 9.32 12.13
N LEU A 324 -3.32 8.14 11.52
CA LEU A 324 -2.91 7.92 10.15
C LEU A 324 -3.78 8.69 9.15
N THR A 325 -5.09 8.74 9.36
CA THR A 325 -6.02 9.53 8.54
C THR A 325 -5.72 11.02 8.67
N LYS A 326 -5.56 11.54 9.90
CA LYS A 326 -5.18 12.95 10.15
C LYS A 326 -3.85 13.31 9.50
N TYR A 327 -2.85 12.46 9.69
CA TYR A 327 -1.52 12.63 9.11
C TYR A 327 -1.58 12.64 7.57
N SER A 328 -2.33 11.72 6.98
CA SER A 328 -2.53 11.65 5.53
C SER A 328 -3.22 12.90 5.01
N ARG A 329 -4.32 13.34 5.64
CA ARG A 329 -5.03 14.56 5.25
C ARG A 329 -4.10 15.78 5.27
N LEU A 330 -3.38 15.99 6.36
CA LEU A 330 -2.46 17.13 6.50
C LEU A 330 -1.34 17.12 5.46
N ASN A 331 -0.70 15.97 5.20
CA ASN A 331 0.38 15.88 4.23
C ASN A 331 -0.10 16.08 2.80
N LEU A 332 -1.24 15.49 2.43
CA LEU A 332 -1.83 15.65 1.10
C LEU A 332 -2.31 17.09 0.88
N SER A 333 -2.91 17.73 1.89
CA SER A 333 -3.29 19.16 1.84
C SER A 333 -2.07 20.06 1.69
N ASN A 334 -1.00 19.83 2.45
CA ASN A 334 0.24 20.62 2.37
C ASN A 334 0.94 20.48 1.00
N LYS A 335 0.75 19.34 0.32
CA LYS A 335 1.25 19.10 -1.04
C LYS A 335 0.32 19.64 -2.14
N GLY A 336 -0.84 20.21 -1.78
CA GLY A 336 -1.79 20.78 -2.74
C GLY A 336 -2.49 19.76 -3.64
N ILE A 337 -2.40 18.46 -3.30
CA ILE A 337 -2.99 17.36 -4.10
C ILE A 337 -4.30 16.83 -3.53
N LEU A 338 -4.68 17.26 -2.31
CA LEU A 338 -5.94 16.88 -1.71
C LEU A 338 -7.08 17.78 -2.23
N SER A 339 -8.05 17.18 -2.92
CA SER A 339 -9.27 17.90 -3.28
C SER A 339 -10.11 18.22 -2.03
N LYS A 340 -10.91 19.29 -2.10
CA LYS A 340 -11.80 19.68 -0.99
C LYS A 340 -12.77 18.57 -0.61
N ASP A 341 -13.28 17.84 -1.60
CA ASP A 341 -14.18 16.71 -1.38
C ASP A 341 -13.49 15.57 -0.65
N MET A 342 -12.26 15.23 -1.05
CA MET A 342 -11.48 14.21 -0.35
C MET A 342 -11.13 14.66 1.08
N GLU A 343 -10.78 15.93 1.27
CA GLU A 343 -10.53 16.49 2.60
C GLU A 343 -11.76 16.34 3.52
N PHE A 344 -12.95 16.68 3.02
CA PHE A 344 -14.21 16.51 3.73
C PHE A 344 -14.50 15.03 4.04
N ARG A 345 -14.21 14.11 3.11
CA ARG A 345 -14.38 12.66 3.33
C ARG A 345 -13.44 12.13 4.41
N MET A 346 -12.17 12.52 4.37
CA MET A 346 -11.20 12.16 5.40
C MET A 346 -11.63 12.70 6.76
N GLY A 347 -12.16 13.93 6.82
CA GLY A 347 -12.75 14.48 8.05
C GLY A 347 -13.93 13.66 8.59
N ASN A 348 -14.83 13.18 7.72
CA ASN A 348 -15.91 12.28 8.11
C ASN A 348 -15.41 10.93 8.65
N PHE A 349 -14.32 10.40 8.08
CA PHE A 349 -13.71 9.17 8.54
C PHE A 349 -13.00 9.37 9.89
N GLU A 350 -12.30 10.50 10.08
CA GLU A 350 -11.73 10.90 11.36
C GLU A 350 -12.80 10.97 12.47
N GLU A 351 -13.95 11.57 12.17
CA GLU A 351 -15.07 11.66 13.11
C GLU A 351 -15.64 10.27 13.47
N LEU A 352 -15.75 9.37 12.48
CA LEU A 352 -16.18 8.00 12.72
C LEU A 352 -15.18 7.24 13.61
N LEU A 353 -13.88 7.35 13.35
CA LEU A 353 -12.85 6.68 14.13
C LEU A 353 -12.79 7.18 15.58
N GLU A 354 -12.92 8.50 15.80
CA GLU A 354 -13.01 9.06 17.15
C GLU A 354 -14.26 8.53 17.87
N PHE A 355 -15.41 8.48 17.19
CA PHE A 355 -16.64 7.94 17.75
C PHE A 355 -16.50 6.46 18.19
N LEU A 356 -15.97 5.60 17.32
CA LEU A 356 -15.76 4.18 17.64
C LEU A 356 -14.77 3.99 18.81
N LYS A 357 -13.72 4.81 18.86
CA LYS A 357 -12.76 4.85 19.96
C LYS A 357 -13.44 5.24 21.27
N GLU A 358 -14.26 6.28 21.28
CA GLU A 358 -15.00 6.73 22.46
C GLU A 358 -15.99 5.66 22.96
N CYS A 359 -16.74 5.02 22.06
CA CYS A 359 -17.61 3.89 22.40
C CYS A 359 -16.81 2.74 23.03
N SER A 360 -15.70 2.35 22.42
CA SER A 360 -14.83 1.29 22.92
C SER A 360 -14.32 1.58 24.34
N ILE A 361 -13.92 2.84 24.62
CA ILE A 361 -13.46 3.26 25.95
C ILE A 361 -14.60 3.15 26.98
N LYS A 362 -15.82 3.57 26.62
CA LYS A 362 -17.00 3.46 27.49
C LYS A 362 -17.33 2.00 27.78
N GLU A 363 -17.37 1.17 26.75
CA GLU A 363 -17.67 -0.26 26.87
C GLU A 363 -16.64 -1.00 27.73
N LEU A 364 -15.35 -0.68 27.60
CA LEU A 364 -14.29 -1.23 28.48
C LEU A 364 -14.44 -0.79 29.94
N ARG A 365 -15.03 0.39 30.18
CA ARG A 365 -15.37 0.87 31.54
C ARG A 365 -16.69 0.29 32.06
N ASN A 366 -17.36 -0.56 31.29
CA ASN A 366 -18.72 -1.04 31.56
C ASN A 366 -19.75 0.10 31.66
N GLU A 367 -19.48 1.22 30.99
CA GLU A 367 -20.43 2.31 30.83
C GLU A 367 -21.35 1.98 29.66
N GLU A 368 -22.66 2.02 29.87
CA GLU A 368 -23.62 1.79 28.78
C GLU A 368 -23.63 3.01 27.84
N LEU A 369 -23.61 2.74 26.53
CA LEU A 369 -23.73 3.80 25.52
C LEU A 369 -25.10 4.47 25.64
N THR A 370 -25.15 5.75 25.27
CA THR A 370 -26.40 6.51 25.22
C THR A 370 -27.25 6.12 24.02
N ASP A 371 -28.55 6.41 24.05
CA ASP A 371 -29.45 6.12 22.93
C ASP A 371 -28.96 6.74 21.62
N SER A 372 -28.45 7.97 21.65
CA SER A 372 -27.89 8.65 20.47
C SER A 372 -26.67 7.91 19.89
N GLU A 373 -25.85 7.29 20.73
CA GLU A 373 -24.68 6.54 20.28
C GLU A 373 -25.11 5.20 19.66
N TYR A 374 -26.10 4.52 20.25
CA TYR A 374 -26.69 3.35 19.62
C TYR A 374 -27.36 3.66 18.28
N TYR A 375 -28.05 4.80 18.15
CA TYR A 375 -28.62 5.24 16.86
C TYR A 375 -27.51 5.47 15.82
N ARG A 376 -26.41 6.09 16.22
CA ARG A 376 -25.27 6.29 15.31
C ARG A 376 -24.60 4.97 14.91
N LEU A 377 -24.53 4.00 15.82
CA LEU A 377 -24.02 2.65 15.52
C LEU A 377 -24.99 1.84 14.65
N PHE A 378 -26.30 2.07 14.79
CA PHE A 378 -27.31 1.47 13.92
C PHE A 378 -27.09 1.91 12.45
N ASP A 379 -26.75 3.19 12.22
CA ASP A 379 -26.43 3.75 10.90
C ASP A 379 -24.99 3.45 10.42
N TYR A 380 -24.22 2.63 11.14
CA TYR A 380 -22.80 2.39 10.84
C TYR A 380 -22.58 1.88 9.40
N GLY A 381 -23.41 0.95 8.93
CA GLY A 381 -23.34 0.43 7.56
C GLY A 381 -23.54 1.52 6.51
N ALA A 382 -24.53 2.40 6.70
CA ALA A 382 -24.77 3.54 5.82
C ALA A 382 -23.62 4.57 5.86
N LYS A 383 -23.00 4.77 7.03
CA LYS A 383 -21.81 5.62 7.15
C LYS A 383 -20.63 5.02 6.38
N LEU A 384 -20.42 3.71 6.44
CA LEU A 384 -19.39 3.03 5.64
C LEU A 384 -19.68 3.15 4.14
N GLU A 385 -20.91 2.90 3.69
CA GLU A 385 -21.31 3.09 2.29
C GLU A 385 -21.04 4.53 1.83
N THR A 386 -21.44 5.52 2.63
CA THR A 386 -21.21 6.94 2.31
C THR A 386 -19.72 7.24 2.17
N LEU A 387 -18.88 6.62 3.01
CA LEU A 387 -17.43 6.77 2.90
C LEU A 387 -16.87 6.09 1.65
N THR A 388 -17.41 4.93 1.24
CA THR A 388 -16.88 4.14 0.13
C THR A 388 -17.43 4.57 -1.25
N SER A 389 -18.74 4.69 -1.40
CA SER A 389 -19.41 5.00 -2.68
C SER A 389 -19.01 6.37 -3.20
N ASN A 390 -18.79 7.34 -2.30
CA ASN A 390 -18.39 8.66 -2.72
C ASN A 390 -16.90 8.80 -3.07
N LEU A 391 -16.10 7.72 -2.97
CA LEU A 391 -14.75 7.69 -3.54
C LEU A 391 -14.80 7.46 -5.06
N ALA A 392 -15.88 6.88 -5.60
CA ALA A 392 -15.97 6.40 -7.00
C ALA A 392 -16.18 7.45 -8.09
N ASP A 393 -16.74 8.59 -7.77
CA ASP A 393 -16.68 9.89 -8.44
C ASP A 393 -17.68 10.80 -7.70
N GLU A 394 -17.68 12.11 -7.98
CA GLU A 394 -18.70 13.00 -7.42
C GLU A 394 -20.12 12.51 -7.77
N TRP A 395 -20.89 12.15 -6.75
CA TRP A 395 -22.33 11.83 -6.80
C TRP A 395 -22.76 10.46 -7.39
N LEU A 396 -21.84 9.52 -7.63
CA LEU A 396 -22.22 8.16 -8.05
C LEU A 396 -22.92 7.41 -6.91
N ARG A 397 -24.14 6.95 -7.17
CA ARG A 397 -24.86 6.01 -6.29
C ARG A 397 -24.42 4.58 -6.59
N TRP A 398 -24.47 3.70 -5.60
CA TRP A 398 -24.08 2.28 -5.72
C TRP A 398 -24.60 1.56 -6.98
N PHE A 399 -25.88 1.75 -7.32
CA PHE A 399 -26.50 1.11 -8.48
C PHE A 399 -26.00 1.64 -9.83
N GLU A 400 -25.29 2.76 -9.84
CA GLU A 400 -24.67 3.37 -11.03
C GLU A 400 -23.26 2.81 -11.28
N ILE A 401 -22.70 2.03 -10.34
CA ILE A 401 -21.49 1.24 -10.56
C ILE A 401 -21.84 0.06 -11.50
N THR A 402 -21.27 0.10 -12.71
CA THR A 402 -21.63 -0.81 -13.81
C THR A 402 -20.79 -2.10 -13.85
N SER A 403 -19.65 -2.13 -13.16
CA SER A 403 -18.78 -3.31 -13.06
C SER A 403 -19.18 -4.16 -11.83
N GLU A 404 -19.47 -5.45 -12.02
CA GLU A 404 -19.71 -6.39 -10.92
C GLU A 404 -18.44 -6.59 -10.07
N THR A 405 -17.26 -6.42 -10.68
CA THR A 405 -15.96 -6.54 -10.02
C THR A 405 -15.73 -5.42 -9.00
N ASP A 406 -16.23 -4.22 -9.31
CA ASP A 406 -16.11 -3.00 -8.51
C ASP A 406 -17.11 -2.99 -7.33
N LYS A 407 -17.93 -4.04 -7.19
CA LYS A 407 -18.92 -4.19 -6.11
C LYS A 407 -18.46 -5.15 -5.02
N ASN A 408 -17.27 -5.72 -5.14
CA ASN A 408 -16.88 -6.86 -4.34
C ASN A 408 -15.68 -6.52 -3.44
N MET A 409 -15.78 -6.86 -2.16
CA MET A 409 -14.66 -6.75 -1.21
C MET A 409 -13.50 -7.68 -1.60
N ALA A 410 -13.79 -8.72 -2.38
CA ALA A 410 -12.84 -9.75 -2.73
C ALA A 410 -11.77 -9.26 -3.72
N VAL A 411 -10.52 -9.28 -3.26
CA VAL A 411 -9.32 -8.89 -4.02
C VAL A 411 -8.22 -9.93 -3.84
N ILE A 412 -7.29 -10.00 -4.80
CA ILE A 412 -6.18 -10.95 -4.79
C ILE A 412 -4.86 -10.32 -5.22
N ALA A 413 -3.75 -10.75 -4.62
CA ALA A 413 -2.43 -10.20 -4.85
C ALA A 413 -1.36 -11.29 -4.85
N ASP A 414 -0.47 -11.26 -5.84
CA ASP A 414 0.75 -12.07 -5.82
C ASP A 414 1.82 -11.37 -4.96
N VAL A 415 2.32 -12.08 -3.94
CA VAL A 415 3.25 -11.50 -2.94
C VAL A 415 4.63 -12.11 -2.95
N HIS A 416 4.79 -13.26 -3.60
CA HIS A 416 6.08 -13.90 -3.86
C HIS A 416 6.00 -14.72 -5.16
N THR A 417 7.05 -14.69 -5.96
CA THR A 417 7.13 -15.44 -7.23
C THR A 417 8.37 -16.31 -7.24
N VAL A 418 8.21 -17.58 -7.61
CA VAL A 418 9.31 -18.45 -8.06
C VAL A 418 9.01 -18.91 -9.50
N PRO A 419 9.97 -19.49 -10.24
CA PRO A 419 9.72 -19.90 -11.62
C PRO A 419 8.49 -20.83 -11.77
N GLY A 420 7.42 -20.31 -12.37
CA GLY A 420 6.18 -21.04 -12.65
C GLY A 420 5.17 -21.14 -11.51
N GLU A 421 5.45 -20.55 -10.34
CA GLU A 421 4.55 -20.57 -9.19
C GLU A 421 4.50 -19.21 -8.48
N TYR A 422 3.31 -18.84 -8.03
CA TYR A 422 3.00 -17.56 -7.40
C TYR A 422 2.32 -17.80 -6.05
N LEU A 423 2.81 -17.14 -5.00
CA LEU A 423 2.12 -17.09 -3.73
C LEU A 423 1.04 -16.00 -3.81
N GLU A 424 -0.20 -16.45 -3.91
CA GLU A 424 -1.39 -15.59 -3.94
C GLU A 424 -1.93 -15.41 -2.52
N VAL A 425 -2.24 -14.17 -2.16
CA VAL A 425 -3.00 -13.84 -0.95
C VAL A 425 -4.22 -13.02 -1.33
N GLY A 426 -5.34 -13.26 -0.67
CA GLY A 426 -6.57 -12.56 -1.02
C GLY A 426 -7.58 -12.53 0.10
N VAL A 427 -8.65 -11.81 -0.14
CA VAL A 427 -9.85 -11.79 0.70
C VAL A 427 -11.05 -12.19 -0.15
N GLY A 428 -12.00 -12.90 0.44
CA GLY A 428 -13.30 -13.19 -0.17
C GLY A 428 -14.40 -12.25 0.34
N PRO A 429 -15.67 -12.66 0.25
CA PRO A 429 -16.76 -12.00 0.97
C PRO A 429 -16.55 -12.07 2.48
N ALA A 430 -17.01 -11.06 3.23
CA ALA A 430 -16.91 -11.07 4.69
C ALA A 430 -17.61 -12.29 5.30
N HIS A 431 -16.99 -12.87 6.34
CA HIS A 431 -17.58 -13.94 7.13
C HIS A 431 -18.38 -13.37 8.31
N HIS A 432 -19.33 -14.16 8.80
CA HIS A 432 -20.08 -13.81 10.00
C HIS A 432 -19.34 -14.29 11.25
N ILE A 433 -19.28 -13.42 12.26
CA ILE A 433 -18.88 -13.79 13.62
C ILE A 433 -20.06 -13.62 14.57
N TYR A 434 -20.15 -14.51 15.56
CA TYR A 434 -21.11 -14.41 16.65
C TYR A 434 -20.36 -14.31 17.97
N VAL A 435 -20.69 -13.29 18.76
CA VAL A 435 -19.95 -12.96 19.99
C VAL A 435 -20.92 -12.67 21.12
N VAL A 436 -20.66 -13.24 22.30
CA VAL A 436 -21.42 -12.90 23.51
C VAL A 436 -20.79 -11.68 24.15
N VAL A 437 -21.51 -10.55 24.17
CA VAL A 437 -21.02 -9.25 24.63
C VAL A 437 -21.79 -8.75 25.87
N PRO A 438 -21.11 -8.08 26.82
CA PRO A 438 -21.76 -7.47 27.98
C PRO A 438 -22.25 -6.05 27.66
N ILE A 439 -23.55 -5.78 27.83
CA ILE A 439 -24.15 -4.44 27.65
C ILE A 439 -25.11 -4.16 28.81
N GLY A 440 -24.88 -3.09 29.56
CA GLY A 440 -25.78 -2.66 30.66
C GLY A 440 -26.05 -3.76 31.69
N GLY A 441 -25.03 -4.56 32.04
CA GLY A 441 -25.13 -5.67 32.99
C GLY A 441 -25.84 -6.93 32.47
N LYS A 442 -26.18 -7.00 31.18
CA LYS A 442 -26.76 -8.19 30.52
C LYS A 442 -25.83 -8.72 29.44
N LEU A 443 -25.97 -10.01 29.11
CA LEU A 443 -25.28 -10.63 27.99
C LEU A 443 -26.16 -10.62 26.75
N TYR A 444 -25.59 -10.20 25.62
CA TYR A 444 -26.22 -10.18 24.31
C TYR A 444 -25.41 -11.05 23.36
N LEU A 445 -26.08 -11.76 22.45
CA LEU A 445 -25.42 -12.37 21.30
C LEU A 445 -25.40 -11.35 20.16
N ALA A 446 -24.22 -10.82 19.84
CA ALA A 446 -24.00 -9.93 18.73
C ALA A 446 -23.56 -10.71 17.48
N ARG A 447 -23.93 -10.21 16.30
CA ARG A 447 -23.46 -10.68 15.00
C ARG A 447 -22.63 -9.57 14.38
N GLY A 448 -21.46 -9.91 13.84
CA GLY A 448 -20.58 -8.98 13.13
C GLY A 448 -20.02 -9.59 11.85
N ALA A 449 -19.22 -8.78 11.14
CA ALA A 449 -18.48 -9.18 9.96
C ALA A 449 -16.98 -9.29 10.29
N VAL A 450 -16.31 -10.30 9.74
CA VAL A 450 -14.85 -10.48 9.82
C VAL A 450 -14.28 -10.79 8.43
N PHE A 451 -12.97 -10.57 8.27
CA PHE A 451 -12.30 -10.90 7.02
C PHE A 451 -12.36 -12.40 6.70
N SER A 452 -12.11 -12.72 5.42
CA SER A 452 -12.00 -14.07 4.91
C SER A 452 -10.68 -14.22 4.18
N TYR A 453 -9.58 -14.31 4.94
CA TYR A 453 -8.24 -14.41 4.35
C TYR A 453 -8.03 -15.74 3.59
N TYR A 454 -7.38 -15.66 2.44
CA TYR A 454 -6.91 -16.78 1.63
C TYR A 454 -5.42 -16.63 1.35
N GLU A 455 -4.71 -17.76 1.36
CA GLU A 455 -3.30 -17.85 1.00
C GLU A 455 -3.06 -19.21 0.32
N PHE A 456 -2.54 -19.20 -0.90
CA PHE A 456 -2.29 -20.43 -1.65
C PHE A 456 -1.25 -20.23 -2.77
N ILE A 457 -0.67 -21.35 -3.23
CA ILE A 457 0.22 -21.35 -4.39
C ILE A 457 -0.59 -21.56 -5.67
N SER A 458 -0.40 -20.68 -6.65
CA SER A 458 -1.01 -20.75 -7.97
C SER A 458 0.06 -20.95 -9.05
N LYS A 459 -0.33 -21.60 -10.16
CA LYS A 459 0.51 -21.70 -11.37
C LYS A 459 0.39 -20.50 -12.31
N ASN A 460 -0.63 -19.68 -12.10
CA ASN A 460 -0.89 -18.47 -12.88
C ASN A 460 -1.11 -17.30 -11.90
N ARG A 461 -0.66 -16.10 -12.27
CA ARG A 461 -1.08 -14.88 -11.55
C ARG A 461 -2.55 -14.66 -11.77
N LEU A 462 -3.30 -14.47 -10.69
CA LEU A 462 -4.74 -14.25 -10.75
C LEU A 462 -5.07 -12.76 -10.85
N THR A 463 -6.08 -12.42 -11.64
CA THR A 463 -6.73 -11.11 -11.56
C THR A 463 -7.92 -11.14 -10.59
N ASP A 464 -8.38 -9.96 -10.16
CA ASP A 464 -9.58 -9.87 -9.31
C ASP A 464 -10.80 -10.51 -9.97
N GLU A 465 -10.98 -10.35 -11.29
CA GLU A 465 -12.08 -10.98 -12.02
C GLU A 465 -12.01 -12.50 -11.97
N GLU A 466 -10.82 -13.07 -12.10
CA GLU A 466 -10.61 -14.52 -12.01
C GLU A 466 -10.88 -15.01 -10.58
N TRP A 467 -10.38 -14.29 -9.57
CA TRP A 467 -10.59 -14.61 -8.16
C TRP A 467 -12.06 -14.56 -7.75
N GLN A 468 -12.74 -13.47 -8.10
CA GLN A 468 -14.16 -13.29 -7.80
C GLN A 468 -15.04 -14.30 -8.54
N LYS A 469 -14.68 -14.66 -9.78
CA LYS A 469 -15.33 -15.75 -10.50
C LYS A 469 -15.14 -17.09 -9.78
N MET A 470 -13.93 -17.39 -9.31
CA MET A 470 -13.67 -18.62 -8.53
C MET A 470 -14.54 -18.67 -7.26
N LEU A 471 -14.65 -17.56 -6.52
CA LEU A 471 -15.51 -17.46 -5.35
C LEU A 471 -16.99 -17.67 -5.69
N LYS A 472 -17.49 -17.01 -6.74
CA LYS A 472 -18.89 -17.14 -7.20
C LYS A 472 -19.23 -18.56 -7.65
N GLU A 473 -18.26 -19.27 -8.23
CA GLU A 473 -18.41 -20.66 -8.67
C GLU A 473 -18.13 -21.69 -7.55
N ASN A 474 -17.80 -21.26 -6.32
CA ASN A 474 -17.36 -22.11 -5.21
C ASN A 474 -16.16 -23.03 -5.58
N LYS A 475 -15.20 -22.47 -6.33
CA LYS A 475 -13.96 -23.15 -6.80
C LYS A 475 -12.68 -22.58 -6.20
N GLN A 476 -12.80 -21.68 -5.22
CA GLN A 476 -11.67 -21.12 -4.50
C GLN A 476 -10.87 -22.20 -3.75
N PRO A 477 -9.55 -22.05 -3.59
CA PRO A 477 -8.74 -22.92 -2.74
C PRO A 477 -9.17 -22.84 -1.27
N PRO A 478 -8.86 -23.86 -0.44
CA PRO A 478 -9.16 -23.82 0.97
C PRO A 478 -8.38 -22.70 1.67
N GLN A 479 -8.99 -22.10 2.69
CA GLN A 479 -8.29 -21.17 3.58
C GLN A 479 -7.19 -21.88 4.40
N PRO A 480 -6.19 -21.14 4.89
CA PRO A 480 -5.16 -21.68 5.78
C PRO A 480 -5.71 -22.54 6.91
N GLU A 481 -5.11 -23.72 7.10
CA GLU A 481 -5.66 -24.74 8.01
C GLU A 481 -5.73 -24.28 9.48
N TRP A 482 -4.89 -23.34 9.91
CA TRP A 482 -4.93 -22.79 11.28
C TRP A 482 -6.21 -22.01 11.56
N MET A 483 -6.89 -21.48 10.54
CA MET A 483 -8.14 -20.72 10.71
C MET A 483 -9.32 -21.59 11.14
N LYS A 484 -9.24 -22.92 10.96
CA LYS A 484 -10.28 -23.87 11.41
C LYS A 484 -10.52 -23.85 12.92
N ASN A 485 -9.61 -23.29 13.72
CA ASN A 485 -9.72 -23.24 15.17
C ASN A 485 -10.87 -22.34 15.68
N TYR A 486 -11.31 -21.36 14.88
CA TYR A 486 -12.38 -20.43 15.25
C TYR A 486 -13.53 -20.39 14.23
N MET A 487 -13.46 -21.23 13.19
CA MET A 487 -14.46 -21.31 12.12
C MET A 487 -15.20 -22.64 12.16
N ASP A 488 -16.52 -22.60 12.03
CA ASP A 488 -17.40 -23.79 12.05
C ASP A 488 -17.93 -24.15 10.64
N GLY A 489 -17.13 -23.83 9.62
CA GLY A 489 -17.43 -24.06 8.20
C GLY A 489 -18.61 -23.24 7.65
N PRO A 490 -18.98 -23.45 6.37
CA PRO A 490 -20.18 -22.85 5.80
C PRO A 490 -21.42 -23.41 6.51
N LYS A 491 -22.31 -22.52 6.95
CA LYS A 491 -23.62 -22.88 7.53
C LYS A 491 -24.70 -22.64 6.50
N GLU A 492 -25.57 -23.63 6.29
CA GLU A 492 -26.74 -23.51 5.41
C GLU A 492 -27.86 -22.67 6.05
N GLU A 493 -27.93 -22.62 7.38
CA GLU A 493 -28.91 -21.85 8.14
C GLU A 493 -28.22 -20.97 9.18
N LEU A 494 -28.57 -19.68 9.21
CA LEU A 494 -28.12 -18.75 10.25
C LEU A 494 -29.02 -18.92 11.49
N PRO A 495 -28.46 -19.00 12.72
CA PRO A 495 -29.27 -19.05 13.93
C PRO A 495 -30.13 -17.79 14.03
N VAL A 496 -31.44 -17.99 14.00
CA VAL A 496 -32.43 -16.91 14.04
C VAL A 496 -32.80 -16.64 15.51
N PRO A 497 -32.74 -15.37 15.99
CA PRO A 497 -33.16 -15.04 17.36
C PRO A 497 -34.60 -15.46 17.67
N LYS A 498 -34.96 -15.70 18.95
CA LYS A 498 -36.34 -16.06 19.39
C LYS A 498 -37.38 -15.03 18.98
N GLU A 499 -37.00 -13.76 19.01
CA GLU A 499 -37.66 -12.68 18.30
C GLU A 499 -36.72 -12.30 17.17
N PRO A 500 -36.83 -12.93 15.98
CA PRO A 500 -35.95 -12.67 14.86
C PRO A 500 -35.95 -11.18 14.54
N PHE A 501 -34.88 -10.49 14.89
CA PHE A 501 -34.59 -9.23 14.23
C PHE A 501 -33.94 -9.60 12.90
N ILE A 502 -34.77 -9.74 11.88
CA ILE A 502 -34.29 -9.75 10.51
C ILE A 502 -33.97 -8.30 10.21
N SER A 503 -32.71 -7.91 10.47
CA SER A 503 -32.07 -6.87 9.69
C SER A 503 -32.29 -7.24 8.22
N PRO A 504 -32.96 -6.40 7.42
CA PRO A 504 -33.17 -6.72 6.02
C PRO A 504 -32.08 -6.11 5.14
N CYS A 505 -30.82 -6.05 5.60
CA CYS A 505 -29.72 -5.96 4.64
C CYS A 505 -29.68 -7.26 3.83
#